data_AF-A0A7S0QGN5-F1
#
_entry.id   AF-A0A7S0QGN5-F1
#
_cell.length_a   1.000
_cell.length_b   1.000
_cell.length_c   1.000
_cell.angle_alpha   90.00
_cell.angle_beta   90.00
_cell.angle_gamma   90.00
#
_symmetry.space_group_name_H-M   'P 1'
#
loop_
_entity.id
_entity.type
_entity.pdbx_description
1 polymer ?
#
loop_
_entity_poly.entity_id
_entity_poly.type
_entity_poly.pdbx_seq_one_letter_code
_entity_poly.pdbx_strand_id
1 'polypeptide(L)'
;AATQNGTMACLFGAEEVTAVSLPSSSGLKVECKTPAGVPHTCVAVEVLDLLTRSTVASGLHFCYQPLPKVLALLPSAGRVYGGGLVTVYGKDFVDGPLLHCRFGDLPVSSARLLSASALVCARPLSVSAMGHST
;
A
#
# COMPACT_ATOMS: atom_id res chain seq x y z
N ALA A 1 25.87 -0.27 -11.02
CA ALA A 1 25.98 1.17 -11.34
C ALA A 1 24.87 1.51 -12.32
N ALA A 2 23.82 2.19 -11.87
CA ALA A 2 22.75 2.69 -12.73
C ALA A 2 22.57 4.18 -12.43
N THR A 3 23.24 5.01 -13.22
CA THR A 3 23.09 6.47 -13.24
C THR A 3 21.72 6.80 -13.81
N GLN A 4 20.74 7.01 -12.94
CA GLN A 4 19.49 7.68 -13.32
C GLN A 4 19.62 9.14 -12.90
N ASN A 5 20.18 9.94 -13.81
CA ASN A 5 20.30 11.38 -13.68
C ASN A 5 18.91 12.01 -13.87
N GLY A 6 18.05 11.88 -12.85
CA GLY A 6 16.74 12.51 -12.84
C GLY A 6 16.93 14.02 -12.79
N THR A 7 16.59 14.71 -13.88
CA THR A 7 16.56 16.18 -13.95
C THR A 7 15.34 16.77 -13.22
N MET A 8 14.54 15.93 -12.57
CA MET A 8 13.31 16.30 -11.87
C MET A 8 13.40 15.89 -10.40
N ALA A 9 12.68 16.62 -9.54
CA ALA A 9 12.49 16.31 -8.14
C ALA A 9 11.01 16.40 -7.78
N CYS A 10 10.58 15.58 -6.82
CA CYS A 10 9.27 15.70 -6.19
C CYS A 10 9.42 16.42 -4.85
N LEU A 11 8.73 17.53 -4.69
CA LEU A 11 8.64 18.28 -3.45
C LEU A 11 7.38 17.84 -2.71
N PHE A 12 7.53 17.28 -1.51
CA PHE A 12 6.45 16.89 -0.61
C PHE A 12 6.38 17.93 0.52
N GLY A 13 5.55 18.96 0.35
CA GLY A 13 5.51 20.12 1.25
C GLY A 13 6.83 20.89 1.22
N ALA A 14 7.69 20.67 2.24
CA ALA A 14 9.02 21.28 2.32
C ALA A 14 10.17 20.29 2.04
N GLU A 15 9.87 19.01 1.85
CA GLU A 15 10.88 17.97 1.63
C GLU A 15 11.09 17.71 0.13
N GLU A 16 12.30 17.95 -0.37
CA GLU A 16 12.67 17.72 -1.77
C GLU A 16 13.30 16.32 -1.94
N VAL A 17 12.75 15.52 -2.85
CA VAL A 17 13.29 14.19 -3.18
C VAL A 17 13.61 14.11 -4.67
N THR A 18 14.84 13.72 -5.00
CA THR A 18 15.26 13.53 -6.39
C THR A 18 14.45 12.41 -7.05
N ALA A 19 13.91 12.69 -8.22
CA ALA A 19 13.12 11.72 -8.96
C ALA A 19 14.00 10.75 -9.73
N VAL A 20 13.43 9.58 -9.99
CA VAL A 20 13.95 8.59 -10.92
C VAL A 20 13.15 8.70 -12.21
N SER A 21 13.79 9.14 -13.29
CA SER A 21 13.18 9.20 -14.61
C SER A 21 13.17 7.82 -15.25
N LEU A 22 11.98 7.24 -15.43
CA LEU A 22 11.83 5.97 -16.13
C LEU A 22 11.42 6.23 -17.59
N PRO A 23 12.14 5.71 -18.59
CA PRO A 23 11.69 5.80 -19.97
C PRO A 23 10.40 4.96 -20.12
N SER A 24 9.27 5.62 -20.33
CA SER A 24 7.97 4.96 -20.53
C SER A 24 7.58 5.06 -22.01
N SER A 25 7.13 3.94 -22.60
CA SER A 25 6.76 3.82 -24.02
C SER A 25 5.53 4.64 -24.45
N SER A 26 4.89 5.39 -23.53
CA SER A 26 3.67 6.16 -23.81
C SER A 26 3.57 7.51 -23.07
N GLY A 27 4.65 7.99 -22.46
CA GLY A 27 4.65 9.29 -21.75
C GLY A 27 5.80 9.48 -20.77
N LEU A 28 5.91 10.69 -20.20
CA LEU A 28 6.85 11.02 -19.14
C LEU A 28 6.30 10.49 -17.80
N LYS A 29 6.92 9.44 -17.25
CA LYS A 29 6.63 8.94 -15.89
C LYS A 29 7.77 9.35 -14.95
N VAL A 30 7.41 10.02 -13.86
CA VAL A 30 8.33 10.43 -12.79
C VAL A 30 8.07 9.54 -11.58
N GLU A 31 9.10 8.85 -11.09
CA GLU A 31 8.98 7.99 -9.90
C GLU A 31 9.85 8.55 -8.77
N CYS A 32 9.20 8.94 -7.68
CA CYS A 32 9.86 9.48 -6.50
C CYS A 32 9.58 8.60 -5.29
N LYS A 33 10.58 8.41 -4.44
CA LYS A 33 10.37 7.79 -3.13
C LYS A 33 9.78 8.83 -2.19
N THR A 34 8.68 8.50 -1.53
CA THR A 34 8.07 9.40 -0.54
C THR A 34 8.98 9.50 0.70
N PRO A 35 9.23 10.70 1.24
CA PRO A 35 10.00 10.86 2.46
C PRO A 35 9.18 10.40 3.68
N ALA A 36 9.84 10.17 4.81
CA ALA A 36 9.14 9.88 6.06
C ALA A 36 8.30 11.10 6.48
N GLY A 37 7.03 10.87 6.82
CA GLY A 37 6.11 11.93 7.21
C GLY A 37 5.37 11.60 8.50
N VAL A 38 4.61 12.59 8.97
CA VAL A 38 3.80 12.46 10.18
C VAL A 38 2.46 11.82 9.79
N PRO A 39 2.00 10.76 10.48
CA PRO A 39 0.73 10.12 10.16
C PRO A 39 -0.45 11.11 10.30
N HIS A 40 -1.48 10.93 9.48
CA HIS A 40 -2.68 11.79 9.39
C HIS A 40 -2.41 13.22 8.89
N THR A 41 -1.25 13.47 8.28
CA THR A 41 -0.94 14.77 7.67
C THR A 41 -1.01 14.68 6.15
N CYS A 42 -1.52 15.72 5.52
CA CYS A 42 -1.54 15.87 4.06
C CYS A 42 -0.61 17.00 3.66
N VAL A 43 0.23 16.74 2.67
CA VAL A 43 1.19 17.71 2.11
C VAL A 43 0.86 17.94 0.64
N ALA A 44 1.11 19.16 0.16
CA ALA A 44 1.09 19.44 -1.27
C ALA A 44 2.27 18.73 -1.94
N VAL A 45 2.06 18.25 -3.16
CA VAL A 45 3.10 17.64 -3.98
C VAL A 45 3.32 18.50 -5.22
N GLU A 46 4.56 18.86 -5.45
CA GLU A 46 4.99 19.61 -6.63
C GLU A 46 6.12 18.85 -7.33
N VAL A 47 6.21 18.99 -8.64
CA VAL A 47 7.31 18.46 -9.44
C VAL A 47 8.15 19.62 -9.92
N LEU A 48 9.43 19.61 -9.57
CA LEU A 48 10.41 20.63 -9.89
C LEU A 48 11.36 20.11 -10.97
N ASP A 49 11.68 20.93 -11.95
CA ASP A 49 12.83 20.70 -12.83
C ASP A 49 14.08 21.28 -12.16
N LEU A 50 15.08 20.43 -11.89
CA LEU A 50 16.29 20.81 -11.16
C LEU A 50 17.26 21.66 -11.99
N LEU A 51 17.14 21.67 -13.32
CA LEU A 51 17.99 22.48 -14.20
C LEU A 51 17.51 23.92 -14.27
N THR A 52 16.19 24.10 -14.40
CA THR A 52 15.54 25.41 -14.57
C THR A 52 14.95 25.97 -13.29
N ARG A 53 14.92 25.17 -12.21
CA ARG A 53 14.23 25.47 -10.94
C ARG A 53 12.80 25.97 -11.13
N SER A 54 12.12 25.41 -12.13
CA SER A 54 10.75 25.76 -12.47
C SER A 54 9.79 24.62 -12.12
N THR A 55 8.65 24.96 -11.54
CA THR A 55 7.61 24.00 -11.19
C THR A 55 6.92 23.50 -12.45
N VAL A 56 7.03 22.19 -12.70
CA VAL A 56 6.46 21.49 -13.87
C VAL A 56 5.04 21.04 -13.58
N ALA A 57 4.75 20.65 -12.33
CA ALA A 57 3.42 20.26 -11.89
C ALA A 57 3.16 20.69 -10.45
N SER A 58 1.93 21.07 -10.15
CA SER A 58 1.47 21.52 -8.82
C SER A 58 -0.02 21.16 -8.62
N GLY A 59 -0.55 21.38 -7.41
CA GLY A 59 -1.95 21.07 -7.08
C GLY A 59 -2.21 19.59 -6.77
N LEU A 60 -1.16 18.78 -6.62
CA LEU A 60 -1.25 17.41 -6.15
C LEU A 60 -1.21 17.38 -4.62
N HIS A 61 -1.82 16.37 -4.01
CA HIS A 61 -1.80 16.18 -2.56
C HIS A 61 -1.42 14.74 -2.22
N PHE A 62 -0.62 14.57 -1.18
CA PHE A 62 -0.25 13.28 -0.63
C PHE A 62 -0.53 13.26 0.87
N CYS A 63 -1.28 12.26 1.33
CA CYS A 63 -1.62 12.10 2.73
C CYS A 63 -0.90 10.90 3.33
N TYR A 64 -0.14 11.16 4.40
CA TYR A 64 0.55 10.14 5.16
C TYR A 64 -0.44 9.31 5.97
N GLN A 65 -0.49 8.01 5.66
CA GLN A 65 -1.32 7.07 6.38
C GLN A 65 -0.60 6.57 7.64
N PRO A 66 -1.30 6.44 8.78
CA PRO A 66 -0.78 5.76 9.96
C PRO A 66 -0.44 4.29 9.65
N LEU A 67 0.49 3.75 10.43
CA LEU A 67 0.80 2.33 10.37
C LEU A 67 -0.34 1.54 11.05
N PRO A 68 -1.04 0.63 10.33
CA PRO A 68 -2.16 -0.11 10.90
C PRO A 68 -1.67 -1.03 12.03
N LYS A 69 -2.46 -1.14 13.10
CA LYS A 69 -2.16 -2.01 14.25
C LYS A 69 -3.23 -3.06 14.43
N VAL A 70 -2.84 -4.33 14.36
CA VAL A 70 -3.72 -5.45 14.69
C VAL A 70 -3.64 -5.72 16.19
N LEU A 71 -4.80 -5.84 16.84
CA LEU A 71 -4.92 -6.09 18.28
C LEU A 71 -5.46 -7.48 18.58
N ALA A 72 -6.46 -7.93 17.82
CA ALA A 72 -7.09 -9.23 18.03
C ALA A 72 -7.73 -9.74 16.74
N LEU A 73 -8.04 -11.03 16.70
CA LEU A 73 -8.76 -11.66 15.61
C LEU A 73 -9.79 -12.66 16.17
N LEU A 74 -10.99 -12.66 15.61
CA LEU A 74 -12.12 -13.46 16.08
C LEU A 74 -12.91 -14.07 14.90
N PRO A 75 -13.15 -15.39 14.89
CA PRO A 75 -12.60 -16.37 15.83
C PRO A 75 -11.09 -16.58 15.62
N SER A 76 -10.38 -16.93 16.70
CA SER A 76 -8.94 -17.23 16.65
C SER A 76 -8.61 -18.61 16.09
N ALA A 77 -9.63 -19.47 15.95
CA ALA A 77 -9.56 -20.78 15.36
C ALA A 77 -10.76 -21.01 14.45
N GLY A 78 -10.57 -21.82 13.42
CA GLY A 78 -11.61 -22.15 12.45
C GLY A 78 -11.39 -23.51 11.83
N ARG A 79 -12.33 -23.94 10.99
CA ARG A 79 -12.29 -25.25 10.33
C ARG A 79 -11.09 -25.34 9.38
N VAL A 80 -10.45 -26.52 9.36
CA VAL A 80 -9.29 -26.80 8.49
C VAL A 80 -9.65 -26.64 7.01
N TYR A 81 -10.89 -26.91 6.61
CA TYR A 81 -11.35 -26.81 5.21
C TYR A 81 -11.64 -25.37 4.73
N GLY A 82 -11.50 -24.35 5.59
CA GLY A 82 -11.74 -22.95 5.24
C GLY A 82 -13.22 -22.54 5.26
N GLY A 83 -13.54 -21.44 4.58
CA GLY A 83 -14.92 -20.93 4.43
C GLY A 83 -15.46 -20.12 5.62
N GLY A 84 -14.65 -19.93 6.67
CA GLY A 84 -14.99 -19.08 7.80
C GLY A 84 -14.67 -17.61 7.54
N LEU A 85 -15.47 -16.72 8.15
CA LEU A 85 -15.16 -15.30 8.25
C LEU A 85 -14.31 -15.06 9.51
N VAL A 86 -13.25 -14.27 9.37
CA VAL A 86 -12.40 -13.82 10.47
C VAL A 86 -12.51 -12.31 10.56
N THR A 87 -12.93 -11.82 11.71
CA THR A 87 -12.94 -10.39 12.03
C THR A 87 -11.62 -10.04 12.71
N VAL A 88 -10.89 -9.11 12.13
CA VAL A 88 -9.65 -8.58 12.70
C VAL A 88 -9.95 -7.22 13.32
N TYR A 89 -9.65 -7.09 14.61
CA TYR A 89 -9.78 -5.87 15.38
C TYR A 89 -8.43 -5.17 15.50
N GLY A 90 -8.46 -3.85 15.41
CA GLY A 90 -7.25 -3.06 15.39
C GLY A 90 -7.49 -1.57 15.46
N LYS A 91 -6.52 -0.81 14.94
CA LYS A 91 -6.57 0.63 14.78
C LYS A 91 -5.94 1.01 13.46
N ASP A 92 -6.35 2.17 12.95
CA ASP A 92 -5.71 2.82 11.80
C ASP A 92 -5.80 2.00 10.51
N PHE A 93 -6.84 1.18 10.38
CA PHE A 93 -7.12 0.47 9.14
C PHE A 93 -7.66 1.44 8.08
N VAL A 94 -7.10 1.37 6.89
CA VAL A 94 -7.51 2.17 5.73
C VAL A 94 -7.88 1.25 4.60
N ASP A 95 -8.96 1.57 3.90
CA ASP A 95 -9.40 0.81 2.74
C ASP A 95 -8.49 1.11 1.55
N GLY A 96 -8.14 0.08 0.78
CA GLY A 96 -7.24 0.26 -0.34
C GLY A 96 -6.88 -1.06 -1.04
N PRO A 97 -6.30 -0.98 -2.24
CA PRO A 97 -5.97 -2.16 -3.05
C PRO A 97 -4.91 -3.05 -2.39
N LEU A 98 -4.15 -2.50 -1.44
CA LEU A 98 -3.16 -3.24 -0.66
C LEU A 98 -3.76 -3.91 0.58
N LEU A 99 -5.04 -3.69 0.90
CA LEU A 99 -5.69 -4.31 2.05
C LEU A 99 -6.09 -5.76 1.70
N HIS A 100 -5.34 -6.71 2.21
CA HIS A 100 -5.58 -8.13 1.97
C HIS A 100 -5.21 -8.98 3.17
N CYS A 101 -5.83 -10.16 3.26
CA CYS A 101 -5.55 -11.14 4.29
C CYS A 101 -4.86 -12.37 3.69
N ARG A 102 -3.79 -12.82 4.35
CA ARG A 102 -3.10 -14.05 4.01
C ARG A 102 -3.11 -14.99 5.21
N PHE A 103 -3.53 -16.23 4.97
CA PHE A 103 -3.65 -17.26 6.00
C PHE A 103 -2.65 -18.38 5.70
N GLY A 104 -1.46 -18.35 6.32
CA GLY A 104 -0.39 -19.30 6.00
C GLY A 104 0.01 -19.21 4.52
N ASP A 105 0.13 -20.37 3.87
CA ASP A 105 0.47 -20.49 2.44
C ASP A 105 -0.75 -20.48 1.51
N LEU A 106 -1.94 -20.16 2.04
CA LEU A 106 -3.14 -20.03 1.22
C LEU A 106 -3.09 -18.78 0.33
N PRO A 107 -3.80 -18.79 -0.81
CA PRO A 107 -3.91 -17.62 -1.67
C PRO A 107 -4.41 -16.41 -0.89
N VAL A 108 -3.95 -15.24 -1.31
CA VAL A 108 -4.35 -13.96 -0.74
C VAL A 108 -5.87 -13.81 -0.90
N SER A 109 -6.53 -13.46 0.19
CA SER A 109 -7.96 -13.22 0.23
C SER A 109 -8.25 -11.73 0.35
N SER A 110 -9.37 -11.30 -0.24
CA SER A 110 -9.83 -9.93 -0.08
C SER A 110 -10.22 -9.67 1.38
N ALA A 111 -9.80 -8.51 1.87
CA ALA A 111 -10.23 -7.97 3.14
C ALA A 111 -11.32 -6.93 2.88
N ARG A 112 -12.36 -6.93 3.71
CA ARG A 112 -13.41 -5.92 3.68
C ARG A 112 -13.28 -5.06 4.93
N LEU A 113 -12.97 -3.78 4.76
CA LEU A 113 -12.97 -2.83 5.87
C LEU A 113 -14.41 -2.64 6.38
N LEU A 114 -14.61 -2.77 7.69
CA LEU A 114 -15.86 -2.37 8.35
C LEU A 114 -15.74 -0.96 8.93
N SER A 115 -14.61 -0.70 9.60
CA SER A 115 -14.27 0.58 10.20
C SER A 115 -12.75 0.69 10.34
N ALA A 116 -12.25 1.87 10.72
CA ALA A 116 -10.84 2.07 11.04
C ALA A 116 -10.30 1.15 12.16
N SER A 117 -11.18 0.44 12.88
CA SER A 117 -10.84 -0.49 13.96
C SER A 117 -11.26 -1.94 13.72
N ALA A 118 -11.90 -2.25 12.59
CA ALA A 118 -12.37 -3.59 12.28
C ALA A 118 -12.36 -3.88 10.78
N LEU A 119 -11.83 -5.04 10.41
CA LEU A 119 -11.90 -5.58 9.05
C LEU A 119 -12.34 -7.04 9.08
N VAL A 120 -13.00 -7.49 8.02
CA VAL A 120 -13.45 -8.87 7.86
C VAL A 120 -12.71 -9.50 6.70
N CYS A 121 -12.13 -10.66 6.94
CA CYS A 121 -11.46 -11.45 5.93
C CYS A 121 -12.14 -12.80 5.78
N ALA A 122 -12.40 -13.19 4.54
CA ALA A 122 -12.85 -14.52 4.23
C ALA A 122 -11.63 -15.44 4.16
N ARG A 123 -11.61 -16.54 4.90
CA ARG A 123 -10.59 -17.57 4.69
C ARG A 123 -10.96 -18.34 3.42
N PRO A 124 -10.08 -18.41 2.41
CA PRO A 124 -10.32 -19.23 1.22
C PRO A 124 -10.57 -20.68 1.62
N LEU A 125 -11.43 -21.37 0.88
CA LEU A 125 -11.57 -22.81 1.01
C LEU A 125 -10.24 -23.46 0.62
N SER A 126 -9.56 -24.05 1.58
CA SER A 126 -8.40 -24.88 1.29
C SER A 126 -8.93 -26.26 0.94
N VAL A 127 -9.14 -26.51 -0.36
CA VAL A 127 -9.20 -27.88 -0.86
C VAL A 127 -7.79 -28.42 -0.72
N SER A 128 -7.46 -28.96 0.45
CA SER A 128 -6.34 -29.89 0.54
C SER A 128 -6.67 -31.01 -0.45
N ALA A 129 -5.85 -31.11 -1.47
CA ALA A 129 -5.97 -32.02 -2.60
C ALA A 129 -6.72 -33.31 -2.27
N MET A 130 -7.79 -33.59 -3.01
CA MET A 130 -8.06 -34.97 -3.36
C MET A 130 -6.92 -35.43 -4.28
N GLY A 131 -6.00 -36.24 -3.75
CA GLY A 131 -5.20 -37.19 -4.53
C GLY A 131 -3.72 -36.85 -4.75
N HIS A 132 -2.88 -37.15 -3.77
CA HIS A 132 -1.60 -37.83 -4.06
C HIS A 132 -1.55 -39.07 -3.15
N SER A 133 -2.23 -40.14 -3.59
CA SER A 133 -1.98 -41.48 -3.07
C SER A 133 -0.94 -42.12 -3.97
N THR A 134 0.10 -42.64 -3.32
CA THR A 134 1.12 -43.58 -3.80
C THR A 134 0.60 -44.61 -4.80
#